data_AF-A0A9X1THK1-F1
#
_entry.id   AF-A0A9X1THK1-F1
#
_cell.length_a   1.000
_cell.length_b   1.000
_cell.length_c   1.000
_cell.angle_alpha   90.00
_cell.angle_beta   90.00
_cell.angle_gamma   90.00
#
_symmetry.space_group_name_H-M   'P 1'
#
loop_
_entity.id
_entity.type
_entity.pdbx_description
1 polymer ?
#
loop_
_entity_poly.entity_id
_entity_poly.type
_entity_poly.pdbx_seq_one_letter_code
_entity_poly.pdbx_strand_id
1 'polypeptide(L)'
;MRIRTIATTAVAAGTLAALSAVPAQATEYSSALKIKGIQYDAPGRDSNNCRTGNTDEEYLTIKNYSSSTTVNLKGYLVKDKTGNRFKFTANHYLQPGDSVKLRGGNGTDSDARNVVYRDNCNFMWNNDRDSIYLYKPSGAGADSHSYTKSGNDRDGNGYITYHN
;
A
#
# COMPACT_ATOMS: atom_id res chain seq x y z
N MET A 1 50.02 49.87 -39.53
CA MET A 1 48.65 50.35 -39.24
C MET A 1 47.72 49.14 -39.23
N ARG A 2 46.84 49.07 -38.23
CA ARG A 2 45.82 48.05 -37.91
C ARG A 2 46.20 47.13 -36.75
N ILE A 3 45.26 47.15 -35.82
CA ILE A 3 45.26 46.86 -34.39
C ILE A 3 44.23 45.72 -34.17
N ARG A 4 44.32 45.03 -33.01
CA ARG A 4 43.32 44.12 -32.37
C ARG A 4 43.36 42.68 -32.89
N THR A 5 43.23 41.63 -32.06
CA THR A 5 42.57 41.52 -30.75
C THR A 5 43.06 40.27 -30.01
N ILE A 6 43.21 40.37 -28.68
CA ILE A 6 43.42 39.26 -27.75
C ILE A 6 42.08 38.55 -27.54
N ALA A 7 42.05 37.22 -27.62
CA ALA A 7 40.90 36.42 -27.21
C ALA A 7 41.32 35.51 -26.04
N THR A 8 40.89 35.89 -24.84
CA THR A 8 40.98 35.07 -23.62
C THR A 8 39.86 34.03 -23.63
N THR A 9 40.22 32.76 -23.77
CA THR A 9 39.30 31.63 -23.58
C THR A 9 39.16 31.34 -22.08
N ALA A 10 38.00 31.65 -21.51
CA ALA A 10 37.61 31.22 -20.17
C ALA A 10 37.16 29.75 -20.21
N VAL A 11 37.82 28.89 -19.43
CA VAL A 11 37.39 27.51 -19.19
C VAL A 11 36.42 27.53 -18.01
N ALA A 12 35.13 27.36 -18.27
CA ALA A 12 34.13 27.12 -17.23
C ALA A 12 34.00 25.60 -17.02
N ALA A 13 34.61 25.09 -15.95
CA ALA A 13 34.40 23.71 -15.50
C ALA A 13 33.07 23.63 -14.74
N GLY A 14 32.01 23.16 -15.41
CA GLY A 14 30.72 22.86 -14.79
C GLY A 14 30.71 21.44 -14.23
N THR A 15 30.71 21.29 -12.90
CA THR A 15 30.47 20.01 -12.23
C THR A 15 28.99 19.66 -12.35
N LEU A 16 28.62 18.71 -13.23
CA LEU A 16 27.31 18.08 -13.20
C LEU A 16 27.21 17.19 -11.95
N ALA A 17 26.46 17.63 -10.95
CA ALA A 17 25.97 16.75 -9.91
C ALA A 17 24.93 15.80 -10.53
N ALA A 18 25.35 14.59 -10.88
CA ALA A 18 24.44 13.53 -11.28
C ALA A 18 23.60 13.13 -10.05
N LEU A 19 22.35 13.60 -10.00
CA LEU A 19 21.34 13.05 -9.12
C LEU A 19 21.02 11.64 -9.61
N SER A 20 21.70 10.63 -9.06
CA SER A 20 21.33 9.25 -9.29
C SER A 20 19.91 9.04 -8.76
N ALA A 21 18.96 8.79 -9.65
CA ALA A 21 17.63 8.31 -9.27
C ALA A 21 17.84 6.96 -8.56
N VAL A 22 17.63 6.93 -7.25
CA VAL A 22 17.63 5.68 -6.48
C VAL A 22 16.56 4.79 -7.11
N PRO A 23 16.87 3.56 -7.52
CA PRO A 23 15.86 2.67 -8.07
C PRO A 23 14.78 2.48 -7.01
N ALA A 24 13.52 2.69 -7.38
CA ALA A 24 12.36 2.55 -6.50
C ALA A 24 12.20 1.14 -5.89
N GLN A 25 13.08 0.20 -6.26
CA GLN A 25 13.09 -1.19 -5.82
C GLN A 25 14.00 -1.46 -4.61
N ALA A 26 14.71 -0.46 -4.08
CA ALA A 26 15.64 -0.66 -2.95
C ALA A 26 15.10 -0.22 -1.57
N THR A 27 13.83 0.18 -1.43
CA THR A 27 13.30 0.68 -0.15
C THR A 27 12.45 -0.33 0.65
N GLU A 28 12.20 -1.54 0.13
CA GLU A 28 11.14 -2.44 0.64
C GLU A 28 11.57 -3.49 1.68
N TYR A 29 12.73 -3.36 2.33
CA TYR A 29 13.11 -4.28 3.42
C TYR A 29 13.05 -3.68 4.84
N SER A 30 12.77 -2.38 5.01
CA SER A 30 12.85 -1.71 6.32
C SER A 30 11.52 -1.50 7.05
N SER A 31 10.38 -1.82 6.44
CA SER A 31 9.10 -1.67 7.12
C SER A 31 8.77 -2.89 7.97
N ALA A 32 8.57 -2.67 9.26
CA ALA A 32 7.95 -3.65 10.15
C ALA A 32 6.47 -3.87 9.82
N LEU A 33 5.81 -2.89 9.20
CA LEU A 33 4.41 -2.98 8.81
C LEU A 33 4.31 -3.53 7.40
N LYS A 34 3.61 -4.66 7.23
CA LYS A 34 3.50 -5.35 5.94
C LYS A 34 2.08 -5.87 5.70
N ILE A 35 1.75 -6.14 4.45
CA ILE A 35 0.50 -6.74 4.03
C ILE A 35 0.60 -8.24 4.28
N LYS A 36 -0.10 -8.75 5.29
CA LYS A 36 -0.11 -10.18 5.61
C LYS A 36 -0.81 -10.99 4.52
N GLY A 37 -1.97 -10.51 4.07
CA GLY A 37 -2.81 -11.21 3.12
C GLY A 37 -4.06 -10.42 2.75
N ILE A 38 -4.80 -10.95 1.80
CA ILE A 38 -5.96 -10.29 1.18
C ILE A 38 -7.05 -11.31 0.87
N GLN A 39 -8.29 -11.00 1.27
CA GLN A 39 -9.51 -11.60 0.71
C GLN A 39 -9.96 -10.67 -0.42
N TYR A 40 -9.59 -11.02 -1.64
CA TYR A 40 -9.78 -10.19 -2.83
C TYR A 40 -11.02 -10.57 -3.65
N ASP A 41 -11.64 -11.70 -3.33
CA ASP A 41 -12.88 -12.18 -3.91
C ASP A 41 -13.77 -12.53 -2.70
N ALA A 42 -14.84 -11.77 -2.48
CA ALA A 42 -15.71 -11.98 -1.34
C ALA A 42 -16.39 -13.35 -1.45
N PRO A 43 -16.43 -14.17 -0.38
CA PRO A 43 -17.18 -15.41 -0.39
C PRO A 43 -18.64 -15.20 -0.81
N GLY A 44 -19.10 -16.05 -1.74
CA GLY A 44 -20.45 -15.98 -2.29
C GLY A 44 -20.54 -15.18 -3.59
N ARG A 45 -21.76 -14.85 -4.00
CA ARG A 45 -21.98 -14.02 -5.19
C ARG A 45 -21.88 -12.56 -4.81
N ASP A 46 -21.07 -11.82 -5.55
CA ASP A 46 -20.89 -10.38 -5.38
C ASP A 46 -22.22 -9.62 -5.38
N SER A 47 -22.43 -8.88 -4.30
CA SER A 47 -23.55 -7.98 -4.09
C SER A 47 -23.04 -6.71 -3.41
N ASN A 48 -23.12 -5.58 -4.13
CA ASN A 48 -22.70 -4.26 -3.64
C ASN A 48 -23.79 -3.54 -2.81
N ASN A 49 -24.78 -4.28 -2.32
CA ASN A 49 -25.82 -3.74 -1.48
C ASN A 49 -25.27 -3.38 -0.09
N CYS A 50 -25.36 -2.13 0.32
CA CYS A 50 -24.82 -1.65 1.60
C CYS A 50 -25.39 -2.31 2.86
N ARG A 51 -26.53 -3.02 2.78
CA ARG A 51 -27.20 -3.64 3.92
C ARG A 51 -27.15 -5.15 3.90
N THR A 52 -27.19 -5.75 2.71
CA THR A 52 -27.33 -7.20 2.53
C THR A 52 -26.25 -7.79 1.61
N GLY A 53 -25.33 -6.96 1.15
CA GLY A 53 -24.21 -7.36 0.31
C GLY A 53 -23.09 -8.01 1.11
N ASN A 54 -22.02 -8.38 0.41
CA ASN A 54 -20.86 -9.08 0.96
C ASN A 54 -19.56 -8.28 0.76
N THR A 55 -19.65 -6.97 0.51
CA THR A 55 -18.45 -6.15 0.26
C THR A 55 -17.53 -6.01 1.46
N ASP A 56 -18.04 -6.19 2.68
CA ASP A 56 -17.23 -6.22 3.89
C ASP A 56 -16.49 -7.54 4.09
N GLU A 57 -16.86 -8.58 3.33
CA GLU A 57 -16.11 -9.82 3.28
C GLU A 57 -14.87 -9.75 2.38
N GLU A 58 -14.71 -8.69 1.57
CA GLU A 58 -13.39 -8.32 1.05
C GLU A 58 -12.59 -7.58 2.11
N TYR A 59 -11.33 -7.97 2.30
CA TYR A 59 -10.48 -7.29 3.26
C TYR A 59 -8.99 -7.46 2.97
N LEU A 60 -8.22 -6.49 3.44
CA LEU A 60 -6.75 -6.54 3.51
C LEU A 60 -6.32 -6.65 4.96
N THR A 61 -5.43 -7.58 5.25
CA THR A 61 -4.82 -7.71 6.57
C THR A 61 -3.43 -7.08 6.56
N ILE A 62 -3.22 -6.06 7.40
CA ILE A 62 -1.92 -5.41 7.59
C ILE A 62 -1.41 -5.78 8.98
N LYS A 63 -0.19 -6.30 9.07
CA LYS A 63 0.40 -6.80 10.32
C LYS A 63 1.66 -6.04 10.67
N ASN A 64 1.84 -5.78 11.96
CA ASN A 64 3.08 -5.29 12.53
C ASN A 64 4.00 -6.47 12.87
N TYR A 65 5.02 -6.67 12.05
CA TYR A 65 6.04 -7.71 12.23
C TYR A 65 7.19 -7.28 13.14
N SER A 66 7.15 -6.07 13.72
CA SER A 66 8.11 -5.70 14.76
C SER A 66 7.94 -6.61 15.97
N SER A 67 9.04 -7.00 16.60
CA SER A 67 9.05 -7.75 17.85
C SER A 67 8.91 -6.86 19.09
N SER A 68 9.08 -5.54 18.97
CA SER A 68 9.18 -4.64 20.13
C SER A 68 8.51 -3.28 19.95
N THR A 69 8.21 -2.86 18.72
CA THR A 69 7.74 -1.52 18.42
C THR A 69 6.26 -1.51 18.08
N THR A 70 5.48 -0.74 18.83
CA THR A 70 4.09 -0.41 18.46
C THR A 70 4.09 0.56 17.28
N VAL A 71 3.21 0.33 16.29
CA VAL A 71 3.06 1.19 15.11
C VAL A 71 1.71 1.89 15.14
N ASN A 72 1.70 3.22 15.03
CA ASN A 72 0.47 3.98 14.76
C ASN A 72 0.25 4.07 13.25
N LEU A 73 -0.91 3.64 12.77
CA LEU A 73 -1.28 3.63 11.37
C LEU A 73 -1.73 5.00 10.85
N LYS A 74 -1.90 6.01 11.70
CA LYS A 74 -2.33 7.34 11.25
C LYS A 74 -1.44 7.86 10.12
N GLY A 75 -2.07 8.18 9.00
CA GLY A 75 -1.44 8.71 7.79
C GLY A 75 -0.96 7.66 6.80
N TYR A 76 -0.93 6.37 7.16
CA TYR A 76 -0.65 5.30 6.20
C TYR A 76 -1.73 5.27 5.12
N LEU A 77 -1.32 4.87 3.92
CA LEU A 77 -2.17 4.84 2.74
C LEU A 77 -2.10 3.47 2.08
N VAL A 78 -3.26 2.84 1.92
CA VAL A 78 -3.45 1.68 1.05
C VAL A 78 -3.97 2.19 -0.29
N LYS A 79 -3.40 1.72 -1.39
CA LYS A 79 -3.83 2.06 -2.75
C LYS A 79 -3.72 0.85 -3.67
N ASP A 80 -4.62 0.74 -4.63
CA ASP A 80 -4.48 -0.20 -5.75
C ASP A 80 -3.98 0.47 -7.04
N LYS A 81 -3.79 -0.32 -8.11
CA LYS A 81 -3.40 0.23 -9.41
C LYS A 81 -4.52 1.03 -10.09
N THR A 82 -5.77 0.65 -9.88
CA THR A 82 -6.97 1.22 -10.49
C THR A 82 -7.42 2.57 -9.91
N GLY A 83 -6.87 2.98 -8.77
CA GLY A 83 -7.12 4.26 -8.13
C GLY A 83 -7.96 4.20 -6.85
N ASN A 84 -8.33 3.03 -6.34
CA ASN A 84 -8.89 2.87 -5.00
C ASN A 84 -7.84 3.26 -3.95
N ARG A 85 -8.30 3.93 -2.89
CA ARG A 85 -7.43 4.50 -1.87
C ARG A 85 -8.14 4.44 -0.52
N PHE A 86 -7.40 4.07 0.51
CA PHE A 86 -7.83 4.17 1.90
C PHE A 86 -6.70 4.77 2.73
N LYS A 87 -6.97 5.89 3.39
CA LYS A 87 -6.02 6.54 4.28
C LYS A 87 -6.51 6.44 5.72
N PHE A 88 -5.66 5.93 6.60
CA PHE A 88 -5.91 5.97 8.03
C PHE A 88 -5.86 7.42 8.51
N THR A 89 -7.00 8.02 8.85
CA THR A 89 -7.09 9.42 9.29
C THR A 89 -7.05 9.56 10.81
N ALA A 90 -7.57 8.56 11.52
CA ALA A 90 -7.53 8.45 12.97
C ALA A 90 -6.26 7.73 13.45
N ASN A 91 -5.99 7.81 14.76
CA ASN A 91 -4.97 6.97 15.40
C ASN A 91 -5.49 5.53 15.46
N HIS A 92 -4.61 4.59 15.12
CA HIS A 92 -4.85 3.15 15.27
C HIS A 92 -3.52 2.49 15.56
N TYR A 93 -3.39 1.79 16.68
CA TYR A 93 -2.13 1.28 17.19
C TYR A 93 -2.06 -0.23 17.08
N LEU A 94 -1.07 -0.73 16.35
CA LEU A 94 -0.75 -2.15 16.30
C LEU A 94 0.42 -2.45 17.23
N GLN A 95 0.19 -3.28 18.24
CA GLN A 95 1.28 -3.81 19.07
C GLN A 95 2.19 -4.75 18.25
N PRO A 96 3.37 -5.12 18.76
CA PRO A 96 4.17 -6.18 18.17
C PRO A 96 3.35 -7.45 17.88
N GLY A 97 3.32 -7.89 16.63
CA GLY A 97 2.57 -9.07 16.19
C GLY A 97 1.09 -8.84 15.85
N ASP A 98 0.51 -7.70 16.21
CA ASP A 98 -0.89 -7.37 15.92
C ASP A 98 -1.14 -7.09 14.44
N SER A 99 -2.40 -7.20 14.03
CA SER A 99 -2.82 -6.90 12.67
C SER A 99 -4.19 -6.25 12.63
N VAL A 100 -4.38 -5.28 11.72
CA VAL A 100 -5.68 -4.69 11.38
C VAL A 100 -6.26 -5.32 10.12
N LYS A 101 -7.59 -5.48 10.09
CA LYS A 101 -8.35 -5.74 8.85
C LYS A 101 -8.93 -4.42 8.32
N LEU A 102 -8.51 -4.03 7.11
CA LEU A 102 -9.22 -3.04 6.31
C LEU A 102 -10.28 -3.78 5.50
N ARG A 103 -11.53 -3.73 5.95
CA ARG A 103 -12.67 -4.33 5.26
C ARG A 103 -13.25 -3.34 4.24
N GLY A 104 -13.80 -3.88 3.15
CA GLY A 104 -14.73 -3.12 2.32
C GLY A 104 -16.03 -2.83 3.06
N GLY A 105 -17.05 -2.37 2.34
CA GLY A 105 -18.36 -2.09 2.90
C GLY A 105 -18.35 -0.97 3.95
N ASN A 106 -19.39 -0.99 4.77
CA ASN A 106 -19.59 -0.02 5.85
C ASN A 106 -19.46 -0.73 7.20
N GLY A 107 -18.98 -0.01 8.21
CA GLY A 107 -18.93 -0.52 9.57
C GLY A 107 -18.52 0.56 10.55
N THR A 108 -18.03 0.14 11.70
CA THR A 108 -17.48 1.06 12.70
C THR A 108 -16.04 0.69 12.96
N ASP A 109 -15.15 1.62 12.65
CA ASP A 109 -13.73 1.52 12.95
C ASP A 109 -13.51 1.27 14.45
N SER A 110 -12.56 0.38 14.77
CA SER A 110 -12.25 0.02 16.13
C SER A 110 -10.78 -0.37 16.27
N ASP A 111 -10.04 0.47 17.00
CA ASP A 111 -8.67 0.20 17.43
C ASP A 111 -8.59 -1.10 18.25
N ALA A 112 -9.44 -1.23 19.27
CA ALA A 112 -9.48 -2.40 20.15
C ALA A 112 -9.82 -3.71 19.44
N ARG A 113 -10.60 -3.67 18.34
CA ARG A 113 -10.96 -4.86 17.55
C ARG A 113 -10.10 -5.01 16.30
N ASN A 114 -9.15 -4.11 16.07
CA ASN A 114 -8.28 -4.11 14.92
C ASN A 114 -9.03 -4.23 13.58
N VAL A 115 -10.04 -3.39 13.40
CA VAL A 115 -10.82 -3.35 12.17
C VAL A 115 -11.09 -1.91 11.77
N VAL A 116 -10.98 -1.64 10.47
CA VAL A 116 -11.42 -0.39 9.84
C VAL A 116 -12.20 -0.71 8.58
N TYR A 117 -13.09 0.19 8.19
CA TYR A 117 -13.98 0.02 7.05
C TYR A 117 -13.75 1.11 6.02
N ARG A 118 -13.88 0.76 4.75
CA ARG A 118 -13.74 1.72 3.65
C ARG A 118 -14.91 2.73 3.58
N ASP A 119 -16.02 2.45 4.25
CA ASP A 119 -17.29 3.19 4.18
C ASP A 119 -17.79 3.34 2.74
N ASN A 120 -17.65 2.25 1.97
CA ASN A 120 -18.10 2.18 0.59
C ASN A 120 -18.53 0.76 0.24
N CYS A 121 -19.73 0.63 -0.30
CA CYS A 121 -20.35 -0.66 -0.61
C CYS A 121 -19.99 -1.20 -2.00
N ASN A 122 -19.04 -0.59 -2.71
CA ASN A 122 -18.42 -1.18 -3.89
C ASN A 122 -17.20 -2.00 -3.48
N PHE A 123 -16.99 -3.12 -4.18
CA PHE A 123 -15.79 -3.94 -4.05
C PHE A 123 -14.52 -3.11 -4.26
N MET A 124 -13.51 -3.38 -3.43
CA MET A 124 -12.26 -2.65 -3.42
C MET A 124 -11.21 -3.35 -4.27
N TRP A 125 -11.27 -4.67 -4.40
CA TRP A 125 -10.28 -5.47 -5.12
C TRP A 125 -10.89 -6.07 -6.39
N ASN A 126 -10.03 -6.37 -7.35
CA ASN A 126 -10.44 -6.97 -8.62
C ASN A 126 -10.27 -8.50 -8.59
N ASN A 127 -11.35 -9.25 -8.79
CA ASN A 127 -11.37 -10.72 -8.65
C ASN A 127 -10.44 -11.46 -9.65
N ASP A 128 -9.97 -10.81 -10.72
CA ASP A 128 -9.05 -11.45 -11.68
C ASP A 128 -7.57 -11.20 -11.38
N ARG A 129 -7.22 -9.95 -11.04
CA ARG A 129 -5.86 -9.49 -10.79
C ARG A 129 -5.85 -8.10 -10.18
N ASP A 130 -4.87 -7.82 -9.32
CA ASP A 130 -4.63 -6.46 -8.84
C ASP A 130 -3.20 -6.25 -8.35
N SER A 131 -2.85 -5.00 -8.03
CA SER A 131 -1.62 -4.61 -7.35
C SER A 131 -1.96 -3.74 -6.15
N ILE A 132 -1.57 -4.17 -4.96
CA ILE A 132 -1.78 -3.45 -3.69
C ILE A 132 -0.48 -2.79 -3.27
N TYR A 133 -0.58 -1.53 -2.85
CA TYR A 133 0.54 -0.73 -2.35
C TYR A 133 0.20 -0.19 -0.97
N LEU A 134 1.10 -0.38 -0.01
CA LEU A 134 1.06 0.24 1.30
C LEU A 134 2.14 1.32 1.38
N TYR A 135 1.75 2.55 1.70
CA TYR A 135 2.66 3.69 1.83
C TYR A 135 2.68 4.20 3.27
N LYS A 136 3.87 4.61 3.70
CA LYS A 136 4.09 5.35 4.94
C LYS A 136 3.50 6.76 4.82
N PRO A 137 3.23 7.47 5.94
CA PRO A 137 2.77 8.86 5.93
C PRO A 137 3.72 9.82 5.19
N SER A 138 5.01 9.49 5.12
CA SER A 138 6.03 10.24 4.38
C SER A 138 5.93 10.10 2.85
N GLY A 139 5.10 9.17 2.35
CA GLY A 139 4.99 8.83 0.92
C GLY A 139 5.95 7.72 0.48
N ALA A 140 6.86 7.25 1.33
CA ALA A 140 7.71 6.11 1.02
C ALA A 140 6.90 4.79 0.99
N GLY A 141 7.25 3.87 0.09
CA GLY A 141 6.69 2.51 0.08
C GLY A 141 7.02 1.77 1.37
N ALA A 142 6.01 1.12 1.94
CA ALA A 142 6.14 0.22 3.09
C ALA A 142 6.17 -1.24 2.64
N ASP A 143 5.24 -1.63 1.77
CA ASP A 143 5.11 -2.97 1.21
C ASP A 143 4.25 -2.95 -0.06
N SER A 144 4.44 -3.90 -0.96
CA SER A 144 3.64 -4.01 -2.17
C SER A 144 3.51 -5.45 -2.66
N HIS A 145 2.33 -5.80 -3.17
CA HIS A 145 2.05 -7.12 -3.72
C HIS A 145 1.20 -7.02 -4.98
N SER A 146 1.29 -8.03 -5.83
CA SER A 146 0.42 -8.18 -6.98
C SER A 146 -0.01 -9.63 -7.11
N TYR A 147 -1.22 -9.84 -7.61
CA TYR A 147 -1.75 -11.17 -7.81
C TYR A 147 -2.51 -11.31 -9.13
N THR A 148 -2.63 -12.55 -9.55
CA THR A 148 -3.66 -13.02 -10.47
C THR A 148 -4.37 -14.19 -9.81
N LYS A 149 -5.69 -14.30 -9.97
CA LYS A 149 -6.47 -15.41 -9.41
C LYS A 149 -5.86 -16.77 -9.72
N SER A 150 -5.59 -17.03 -11.01
CA SER A 150 -4.99 -18.28 -11.48
C SER A 150 -3.58 -18.56 -10.95
N GLY A 151 -2.82 -17.51 -10.62
CA GLY A 151 -1.42 -17.63 -10.22
C GLY A 151 -1.22 -17.78 -8.70
N ASN A 152 -2.13 -17.21 -7.92
CA ASN A 152 -1.92 -16.98 -6.49
C ASN A 152 -2.96 -17.64 -5.58
N ASP A 153 -4.14 -17.97 -6.10
CA ASP A 153 -5.26 -18.55 -5.37
C ASP A 153 -5.60 -19.94 -5.93
N ARG A 154 -4.82 -20.95 -5.53
CA ARG A 154 -4.90 -22.31 -6.09
C ARG A 154 -6.09 -23.11 -5.56
N ASP A 155 -6.54 -22.81 -4.35
CA ASP A 155 -7.70 -23.44 -3.73
C ASP A 155 -9.01 -22.71 -4.08
N GLY A 156 -8.92 -21.52 -4.66
CA GLY A 156 -10.05 -20.78 -5.22
C GLY A 156 -10.96 -20.19 -4.15
N ASN A 157 -10.42 -19.94 -2.96
CA ASN A 157 -11.18 -19.43 -1.83
C ASN A 157 -11.23 -17.89 -1.78
N GLY A 158 -10.60 -17.20 -2.73
CA GLY A 158 -10.55 -15.74 -2.81
C GLY A 158 -9.53 -15.10 -1.87
N TYR A 159 -8.68 -15.88 -1.21
CA TYR A 159 -7.73 -15.42 -0.21
C TYR A 159 -6.29 -15.74 -0.57
N ILE A 160 -5.39 -14.77 -0.41
CA ILE A 160 -3.96 -14.93 -0.65
C ILE A 160 -3.19 -14.50 0.59
N THR A 161 -2.22 -15.32 1.00
CA THR A 161 -1.23 -14.98 2.03
C THR A 161 0.07 -14.54 1.38
N TYR A 162 0.60 -13.38 1.78
CA TYR A 162 1.88 -12.85 1.30
C TYR A 162 3.00 -13.02 2.34
N HIS A 163 2.66 -12.86 3.62
CA HIS A 163 3.60 -12.96 4.73
C HIS A 163 3.01 -13.80 5.87
N ASN A 164 3.86 -14.57 6.54
CA ASN A 164 3.49 -15.40 7.70
C ASN A 164 3.82 -14.68 9.01
#